data_AF-A0A0L0ULA5-F1
#
_entry.id   AF-A0A0L0ULA5-F1
#
_cell.length_a   1.000
_cell.length_b   1.000
_cell.length_c   1.000
_cell.angle_alpha   90.00
_cell.angle_beta   90.00
_cell.angle_gamma   90.00
#
_symmetry.space_group_name_H-M   'P 1'
#
loop_
_entity.id
_entity.type
_entity.pdbx_description
1 polymer ?
#
loop_
_entity_poly.entity_id
_entity_poly.type
_entity_poly.pdbx_seq_one_letter_code
_entity_poly.pdbx_strand_id
1 'polypeptide(L)'
;MARAKIEPAPMVGDTFLPAELSENQNQMALHQQQIMEQFGEGLPYERSRIIHETKFYMAQSAEAMLEAGKRLVILKENEPHGDFTDIIESQLTLSKRTAQ
;
A
#
# COMPACT_ATOMS: atom_id res chain seq x y z
N MET A 1 -31.39 7.46 43.00
CA MET A 1 -30.59 6.33 42.51
C MET A 1 -29.13 6.58 42.85
N ALA A 2 -28.49 5.67 43.57
CA ALA A 2 -27.17 5.84 44.16
C ALA A 2 -26.05 5.57 43.13
N ARG A 3 -24.99 6.38 43.16
CA ARG A 3 -23.78 6.26 42.35
C ARG A 3 -22.92 5.13 42.93
N ALA A 4 -22.70 4.05 42.17
CA ALA A 4 -21.81 2.96 42.57
C ALA A 4 -20.36 3.47 42.64
N LYS A 5 -19.70 3.22 43.77
CA LYS A 5 -18.30 3.54 44.03
C LYS A 5 -17.43 2.61 43.18
N ILE A 6 -16.59 3.17 42.32
CA ILE A 6 -15.60 2.41 41.55
C ILE A 6 -14.41 2.17 42.47
N GLU A 7 -14.19 0.93 42.87
CA GLU A 7 -12.96 0.51 43.55
C GLU A 7 -11.83 0.36 42.52
N PRO A 8 -10.61 0.81 42.81
CA PRO A 8 -9.48 0.63 41.90
C PRO A 8 -9.11 -0.85 41.85
N ALA A 9 -9.06 -1.40 40.64
CA ALA A 9 -8.62 -2.78 40.40
C ALA A 9 -7.22 -3.02 40.99
N PRO A 10 -6.98 -4.18 41.63
CA PRO A 10 -5.66 -4.50 42.18
C PRO A 10 -4.63 -4.57 41.05
N MET A 11 -3.52 -3.86 41.24
CA MET A 11 -2.35 -3.91 40.37
C MET A 11 -1.77 -5.33 40.45
N VAL A 12 -2.12 -6.20 39.51
CA VAL A 12 -1.54 -7.54 39.37
C VAL A 12 -0.08 -7.35 38.99
N GLY A 13 0.81 -7.61 39.95
CA GLY A 13 2.25 -7.61 39.77
C GLY A 13 2.70 -8.66 38.76
N ASP A 14 3.77 -8.31 38.05
CA ASP A 14 4.65 -9.16 37.23
C ASP A 14 3.97 -10.33 36.52
N THR A 15 3.13 -10.02 35.54
CA THR A 15 2.82 -10.99 34.49
C THR A 15 4.08 -11.20 33.65
N PHE A 16 4.82 -12.26 33.94
CA PHE A 16 5.80 -12.82 33.01
C PHE A 16 5.10 -13.06 31.67
N LEU A 17 5.49 -12.30 30.65
CA LEU A 17 5.01 -12.52 29.29
C LEU A 17 5.43 -13.93 28.86
N PRO A 18 4.53 -14.75 28.28
CA PRO A 18 4.91 -16.05 27.72
C PRO A 18 6.05 -15.87 26.72
N ALA A 19 7.09 -16.71 26.80
CA ALA A 19 8.30 -16.59 25.97
C ALA A 19 7.99 -16.52 24.46
N GLU A 20 7.00 -17.30 24.00
CA GLU A 20 6.53 -17.31 22.61
C GLU A 20 5.95 -15.94 22.18
N LEU A 21 5.23 -15.25 23.07
CA LEU A 21 4.68 -13.92 22.80
C LEU A 21 5.80 -12.88 22.67
N SER A 22 6.82 -12.97 23.52
CA SER A 22 8.01 -12.11 23.46
C SER A 22 8.85 -12.34 22.20
N GLU A 23 9.03 -13.59 21.78
CA GLU A 23 9.70 -13.93 20.52
C GLU A 23 8.95 -13.37 19.31
N ASN A 24 7.63 -13.52 19.28
CA ASN A 24 6.80 -13.00 18.19
C ASN A 24 6.86 -11.47 18.10
N GLN A 25 6.80 -10.77 19.24
CA GLN A 25 6.97 -9.32 19.31
C GLN A 25 8.35 -8.87 18.80
N ASN A 26 9.41 -9.59 19.15
CA ASN A 26 10.75 -9.31 18.66
C ASN A 26 10.84 -9.48 17.14
N GLN A 27 10.26 -10.54 16.57
CA GLN A 27 10.23 -10.73 15.12
C GLN A 27 9.44 -9.62 14.41
N MET A 28 8.30 -9.19 14.97
CA MET A 28 7.52 -8.08 14.42
C MET A 28 8.29 -6.75 14.47
N ALA A 29 8.98 -6.47 15.57
CA ALA A 29 9.78 -5.25 15.71
C ALA A 29 10.94 -5.22 14.70
N LEU A 30 11.66 -6.34 14.54
CA LEU A 30 12.72 -6.49 13.55
C LEU A 30 12.19 -6.30 12.13
N HIS A 31 11.04 -6.90 11.81
CA HIS A 31 10.42 -6.75 10.49
C HIS A 31 10.01 -5.30 10.21
N GLN A 32 9.39 -4.62 11.17
CA GLN A 32 9.05 -3.20 11.03
C GLN A 32 10.28 -2.33 10.80
N GLN A 33 11.38 -2.59 11.53
CA GLN A 33 12.64 -1.88 11.35
C GLN A 33 13.19 -2.09 9.93
N GLN A 34 13.22 -3.34 9.43
CA GLN A 34 13.68 -3.64 8.07
C GLN A 34 12.87 -2.90 7.00
N ILE A 35 11.54 -2.87 7.13
CA ILE A 35 10.66 -2.15 6.20
C ILE A 35 10.95 -0.64 6.24
N MET A 36 11.16 -0.07 7.42
CA MET A 36 11.48 1.35 7.57
C MET A 36 12.88 1.70 7.05
N GLU A 37 13.85 0.80 7.18
CA GLU A 37 15.18 0.98 6.58
C GLU A 37 15.13 0.92 5.04
N GLN A 38 14.29 0.04 4.49
CA GLN A 38 14.19 -0.14 3.03
C GLN A 38 13.31 0.93 2.34
N PHE A 39 12.17 1.30 2.94
CA PHE A 39 11.15 2.15 2.30
C PHE A 39 10.85 3.45 3.06
N GLY A 40 11.40 3.62 4.26
CA GLY A 40 11.11 4.78 5.10
C GLY A 40 11.87 6.06 4.75
N GLU A 41 12.76 6.00 3.75
CA GLU A 41 13.57 7.14 3.26
C GLU A 41 14.36 7.84 4.38
N GLY A 42 14.77 7.09 5.41
CA GLY A 42 15.47 7.64 6.57
C GLY A 42 14.60 8.45 7.54
N LEU A 43 13.28 8.50 7.31
CA LEU A 43 12.34 9.19 8.18
C LEU A 43 11.67 8.22 9.16
N PRO A 44 11.39 8.65 10.41
CA PRO A 44 10.64 7.83 11.36
C PRO A 44 9.23 7.56 10.84
N TYR A 45 8.60 6.46 11.26
CA TYR A 45 7.23 6.15 10.89
C TYR A 45 6.27 7.21 11.42
N GLU A 46 5.55 7.86 10.51
CA GLU A 46 4.50 8.83 10.82
C GLU A 46 3.29 8.51 9.94
N ARG A 47 2.19 8.10 10.57
CA ARG A 47 1.02 7.54 9.87
C ARG A 47 0.41 8.54 8.87
N SER A 48 0.29 9.80 9.25
CA SER A 48 -0.31 10.84 8.41
C SER A 48 0.49 11.05 7.13
N ARG A 49 1.82 11.14 7.23
CA ARG A 49 2.75 11.25 6.12
C ARG A 49 2.58 10.09 5.15
N ILE A 50 2.67 8.85 5.62
CA ILE A 50 2.53 7.66 4.77
C ILE A 50 1.17 7.65 4.05
N ILE A 51 0.08 8.02 4.74
CA ILE A 51 -1.25 8.14 4.11
C ILE A 51 -1.26 9.22 3.02
N HIS A 52 -0.67 10.39 3.27
CA HIS A 52 -0.64 11.48 2.31
C HIS A 52 0.21 11.15 1.08
N GLU A 53 1.40 10.59 1.28
CA GLU A 53 2.29 10.12 0.20
C GLU A 53 1.60 9.04 -0.64
N THR A 54 0.95 8.07 0.02
CA THR A 54 0.19 7.03 -0.68
C THR A 54 -0.92 7.64 -1.53
N LYS A 55 -1.71 8.58 -0.98
CA LYS A 55 -2.76 9.28 -1.75
C LYS A 55 -2.20 10.07 -2.93
N PHE A 56 -1.06 10.72 -2.75
CA PHE A 56 -0.37 11.45 -3.81
C PHE A 56 0.01 10.52 -4.97
N TYR A 57 0.67 9.39 -4.67
CA TYR A 57 1.04 8.42 -5.71
C TYR A 57 -0.18 7.75 -6.36
N MET A 58 -1.24 7.48 -5.59
CA MET A 58 -2.50 6.98 -6.16
C MET A 58 -3.09 7.98 -7.17
N ALA A 59 -3.15 9.28 -6.84
CA ALA A 59 -3.63 10.31 -7.74
C ALA A 59 -2.77 10.41 -9.01
N GLN A 60 -1.43 10.48 -8.84
CA GLN A 60 -0.50 10.53 -9.96
C GLN A 60 -0.61 9.29 -10.87
N SER A 61 -0.76 8.10 -10.28
CA SER A 61 -0.94 6.86 -11.04
C SER A 61 -2.24 6.86 -11.83
N ALA A 62 -3.33 7.35 -11.25
CA ALA A 62 -4.62 7.44 -11.94
C ALA A 62 -4.57 8.42 -13.12
N GLU A 63 -3.94 9.59 -12.93
CA GLU A 63 -3.73 10.57 -14.00
C GLU A 63 -2.88 10.01 -15.14
N ALA A 64 -1.76 9.35 -14.81
CA ALA A 64 -0.89 8.73 -15.81
C ALA A 64 -1.63 7.64 -16.61
N MET A 65 -2.46 6.84 -15.95
CA MET A 65 -3.26 5.80 -16.61
C MET A 65 -4.34 6.39 -17.52
N LEU A 66 -4.99 7.50 -17.13
CA LEU A 66 -5.92 8.21 -18.00
C LEU A 66 -5.24 8.76 -19.25
N GLU A 67 -4.05 9.37 -19.09
CA GLU A 67 -3.26 9.86 -20.22
C GLU A 67 -2.80 8.73 -21.14
N ALA A 68 -2.39 7.59 -20.59
CA ALA A 68 -2.08 6.38 -21.36
C ALA A 68 -3.28 5.90 -22.17
N GLY A 69 -4.47 5.84 -21.55
CA GLY A 69 -5.73 5.51 -22.23
C GLY A 69 -6.01 6.41 -23.44
N LYS A 70 -5.75 7.71 -23.35
CA LYS A 70 -5.87 8.63 -24.50
C LYS A 70 -4.93 8.24 -25.65
N ARG A 71 -3.70 7.79 -25.37
CA ARG A 71 -2.77 7.31 -26.41
C ARG A 71 -3.24 6.01 -27.03
N LEU A 72 -3.85 5.12 -26.26
CA LEU A 72 -4.44 3.89 -26.80
C LEU A 72 -5.56 4.20 -27.80
N VAL A 73 -6.41 5.20 -27.50
CA VAL A 73 -7.45 5.67 -28.44
C VAL A 73 -6.82 6.22 -29.73
N ILE A 74 -5.76 7.03 -29.61
CA ILE A 74 -5.05 7.56 -30.78
C ILE A 74 -4.48 6.41 -31.63
N LEU A 75 -3.80 5.44 -31.01
CA LEU A 75 -3.27 4.27 -31.73
C LEU A 75 -4.37 3.48 -32.44
N LYS A 76 -5.51 3.25 -31.76
CA LYS A 76 -6.65 2.51 -32.32
C LYS A 76 -7.24 3.18 -33.56
N GLU A 77 -7.21 4.52 -33.61
CA GLU A 77 -7.74 5.29 -34.74
C GLU A 77 -6.76 5.37 -35.92
N ASN A 78 -5.45 5.31 -35.66
CA ASN A 78 -4.42 5.56 -36.69
C ASN A 78 -3.78 4.28 -37.23
N GLU A 79 -3.85 3.16 -36.51
CA GLU A 79 -3.22 1.89 -36.90
C GLU A 79 -4.24 0.89 -37.47
N PRO A 80 -3.88 0.10 -38.51
CA PRO A 80 -4.66 -1.06 -38.92
C PRO A 80 -4.89 -2.03 -37.75
N HIS A 81 -5.99 -2.77 -37.77
CA HIS A 81 -6.36 -3.66 -36.64
C HIS A 81 -5.27 -4.68 -36.26
N GLY A 82 -4.54 -5.19 -37.25
CA GLY A 82 -3.41 -6.11 -37.04
C GLY A 82 -2.28 -5.42 -36.28
N ASP A 83 -1.78 -4.33 -36.84
CA ASP A 83 -0.67 -3.54 -36.26
C ASP A 83 -1.03 -3.01 -34.86
N PHE A 84 -2.26 -2.54 -34.66
CA PHE A 84 -2.74 -2.15 -33.34
C PHE A 84 -2.67 -3.32 -32.35
N THR A 85 -3.16 -4.51 -32.73
CA THR A 85 -3.15 -5.68 -31.84
C THR A 85 -1.71 -6.08 -31.48
N ASP A 86 -0.80 -6.06 -32.45
CA ASP A 86 0.61 -6.40 -32.25
C ASP A 86 1.31 -5.38 -31.34
N ILE A 87 1.04 -4.08 -31.48
CA ILE A 87 1.57 -3.03 -30.61
C ILE A 87 1.11 -3.23 -29.16
N ILE A 88 -0.18 -3.45 -28.94
CA ILE A 88 -0.75 -3.65 -27.60
C ILE A 88 -0.13 -4.86 -26.91
N GLU A 89 -0.07 -6.00 -27.60
CA GLU A 89 0.34 -7.27 -26.99
C GLU A 89 1.87 -7.41 -26.90
N SER A 90 2.61 -6.99 -27.93
CA SER A 90 4.06 -7.23 -28.02
C SER A 90 4.91 -6.08 -27.48
N GLN A 91 4.45 -4.83 -27.59
CA GLN A 91 5.24 -3.67 -27.17
C GLN A 91 4.77 -3.10 -25.83
N LEU A 92 3.45 -2.98 -25.64
CA LEU A 92 2.89 -2.45 -24.39
C LEU A 92 2.65 -3.54 -23.34
N THR A 93 2.78 -4.82 -23.71
CA THR A 93 2.55 -5.98 -22.82
C THR A 93 1.17 -5.91 -22.14
N LEU A 94 0.18 -5.37 -22.84
CA LEU A 94 -1.19 -5.25 -22.38
C LEU A 94 -2.03 -6.35 -23.01
N SER A 95 -2.97 -6.90 -22.25
CA SER A 95 -3.99 -7.75 -22.85
C SER A 95 -4.90 -6.89 -23.73
N LYS A 96 -5.34 -7.45 -24.87
CA LYS A 96 -6.28 -6.75 -25.76
C LYS A 96 -7.53 -6.24 -25.04
N ARG A 97 -8.03 -6.95 -24.03
CA ARG A 97 -9.18 -6.53 -23.21
C ARG A 97 -8.91 -5.33 -22.33
N THR A 98 -7.66 -5.11 -21.90
CA THR A 98 -7.28 -3.96 -21.09
C THR A 98 -7.16 -2.69 -21.94
N ALA A 99 -6.90 -2.85 -23.25
CA ALA A 99 -6.72 -1.74 -24.19
C ALA A 99 -7.98 -1.38 -25.02
N GLN A 100 -9.08 -2.11 -24.85
CA GLN A 100 -10.31 -1.98 -25.66
C GLN A 100 -11.36 -1.04 -25.10
#